data_AF-A0A259M4J8-F1
#
_entry.id   AF-A0A259M4J8-F1
#
_cell.length_a   1.000
_cell.length_b   1.000
_cell.length_c   1.000
_cell.angle_alpha   90.00
_cell.angle_beta   90.00
_cell.angle_gamma   90.00
#
_symmetry.space_group_name_H-M   'P 1'
#
loop_
_entity.id
_entity.type
_entity.pdbx_description
1 polymer ?
#
loop_
_entity_poly.entity_id
_entity_poly.type
_entity_poly.pdbx_seq_one_letter_code
_entity_poly.pdbx_strand_id
1 'polypeptide(L)'
;MELTALTAISPVDGRYGSKVSVFRSIFSEYGLIRNRVTVEIRWLQKLAQHPAIAEVPAFSADANAALDKLVSDFSLPDAERIKEIERTTNHDVKAVEYFIKEKIAGVPELHAVTEFVHFACTSEDINNLSHALMLREGLNHGLLPAMNTVVDKLAELA
;
A
#
# COMPACT_ATOMS: atom_id res chain seq x y z
N MET A 1 3.83 -27.70 -8.54
CA MET A 1 5.10 -27.45 -7.83
C MET A 1 4.95 -26.13 -7.11
N GLU A 2 5.28 -26.07 -5.83
CA GLU A 2 5.22 -24.82 -5.07
C GLU A 2 6.33 -23.84 -5.48
N LEU A 3 6.11 -22.56 -5.27
CA LEU A 3 7.12 -21.52 -5.50
C LEU A 3 8.19 -21.57 -4.41
N THR A 4 9.44 -21.73 -4.81
CA THR A 4 10.65 -21.72 -3.98
C THR A 4 11.76 -20.98 -4.72
N ALA A 5 12.89 -20.70 -4.06
CA ALA A 5 14.02 -20.08 -4.74
C ALA A 5 14.59 -20.92 -5.92
N LEU A 6 14.42 -22.26 -5.88
CA LEU A 6 14.87 -23.17 -6.94
C LEU A 6 13.84 -23.36 -8.06
N THR A 7 12.56 -23.16 -7.76
CA THR A 7 11.45 -23.36 -8.72
C THR A 7 10.94 -22.05 -9.31
N ALA A 8 11.44 -20.90 -8.85
CA ALA A 8 11.12 -19.58 -9.40
C ALA A 8 11.61 -19.45 -10.85
N ILE A 9 10.74 -18.95 -11.72
CA ILE A 9 11.06 -18.68 -13.14
C ILE A 9 12.05 -17.52 -13.25
N SER A 10 11.79 -16.42 -12.51
CA SER A 10 12.66 -15.26 -12.47
C SER A 10 13.80 -15.48 -11.47
N PRO A 11 15.07 -15.26 -11.85
CA PRO A 11 16.18 -15.33 -10.92
C PRO A 11 16.14 -14.20 -9.88
N VAL A 12 15.39 -13.11 -10.12
CA VAL A 12 15.17 -12.03 -9.16
C VAL A 12 14.49 -12.56 -7.90
N ASP A 13 13.52 -13.48 -8.05
CA ASP A 13 12.83 -14.10 -6.92
C ASP A 13 13.52 -15.38 -6.42
N GLY A 14 14.32 -16.02 -7.28
CA GLY A 14 15.08 -17.23 -7.00
C GLY A 14 16.53 -17.00 -6.61
N ARG A 15 17.45 -17.27 -7.55
CA ARG A 15 18.91 -17.24 -7.37
C ARG A 15 19.43 -15.97 -6.68
N TYR A 16 18.84 -14.81 -6.98
CA TYR A 16 19.24 -13.50 -6.46
C TYR A 16 18.27 -12.95 -5.42
N GLY A 17 17.25 -13.72 -5.02
CA GLY A 17 16.18 -13.27 -4.13
C GLY A 17 16.64 -12.75 -2.76
N SER A 18 17.79 -13.22 -2.27
CA SER A 18 18.41 -12.71 -1.04
C SER A 18 19.11 -11.35 -1.22
N LYS A 19 19.47 -10.98 -2.45
CA LYS A 19 20.10 -9.69 -2.78
C LYS A 19 19.10 -8.56 -2.97
N VAL A 20 17.84 -8.90 -3.22
CA VAL A 20 16.74 -7.97 -3.52
C VAL A 20 15.61 -8.06 -2.50
N SER A 21 15.85 -8.65 -1.32
CA SER A 21 14.81 -8.89 -0.30
C SER A 21 14.11 -7.61 0.14
N VAL A 22 14.82 -6.48 0.21
CA VAL A 22 14.26 -5.14 0.51
C VAL A 22 13.13 -4.75 -0.44
N PHE A 23 13.16 -5.21 -1.69
CA PHE A 23 12.15 -4.86 -2.68
C PHE A 23 10.88 -5.70 -2.58
N ARG A 24 10.88 -6.79 -1.80
CA ARG A 24 9.71 -7.67 -1.66
C ARG A 24 8.53 -6.96 -0.99
N SER A 25 8.76 -6.05 -0.06
CA SER A 25 7.70 -5.25 0.57
C SER A 25 7.32 -4.01 -0.26
N ILE A 26 8.04 -3.72 -1.35
CA ILE A 26 7.94 -2.47 -2.11
C ILE A 26 7.32 -2.71 -3.48
N PHE A 27 7.96 -3.54 -4.32
CA PHE A 27 7.61 -3.72 -5.74
C PHE A 27 6.82 -5.00 -6.01
N SER A 28 6.50 -5.79 -4.99
CA SER A 28 5.62 -6.95 -5.12
C SER A 28 4.15 -6.53 -5.20
N GLU A 29 3.28 -7.49 -5.48
CA GLU A 29 1.83 -7.31 -5.38
C GLU A 29 1.40 -6.92 -3.96
N TYR A 30 2.02 -7.49 -2.91
CA TYR A 30 1.81 -7.04 -1.53
C TYR A 30 2.15 -5.55 -1.36
N GLY A 31 3.30 -5.12 -1.89
CA GLY A 31 3.73 -3.72 -1.84
C GLY A 31 2.77 -2.78 -2.56
N LEU A 32 2.27 -3.19 -3.72
CA LEU A 32 1.26 -2.43 -4.46
C LEU A 32 -0.05 -2.32 -3.67
N ILE A 33 -0.58 -3.43 -3.17
CA ILE A 33 -1.82 -3.46 -2.39
C ILE A 33 -1.70 -2.58 -1.12
N ARG A 34 -0.59 -2.70 -0.38
CA ARG A 34 -0.32 -1.87 0.81
C ARG A 34 -0.37 -0.39 0.48
N ASN A 35 0.26 0.02 -0.63
CA ASN A 35 0.28 1.42 -1.03
C ASN A 35 -1.10 1.90 -1.52
N ARG A 36 -1.88 1.06 -2.20
CA ARG A 36 -3.27 1.39 -2.56
C ARG A 36 -4.14 1.63 -1.33
N VAL A 37 -4.06 0.74 -0.33
CA VAL A 37 -4.74 0.91 0.97
C VAL A 37 -4.31 2.22 1.63
N THR A 38 -3.01 2.53 1.58
CA THR A 38 -2.48 3.80 2.12
C THR A 38 -3.12 5.00 1.42
N VAL A 39 -3.12 5.03 0.09
CA VAL A 39 -3.66 6.18 -0.68
C VAL A 39 -5.15 6.37 -0.40
N GLU A 40 -5.94 5.30 -0.41
CA GLU A 40 -7.38 5.35 -0.10
C GLU A 40 -7.68 5.90 1.29
N ILE A 41 -6.94 5.42 2.31
CA ILE A 41 -7.11 5.89 3.68
C ILE A 41 -6.75 7.38 3.79
N ARG A 42 -5.63 7.80 3.18
CA ARG A 42 -5.23 9.22 3.17
C ARG A 42 -6.23 10.08 2.41
N TRP A 43 -6.85 9.56 1.36
CA TRP A 43 -7.90 10.26 0.63
C TRP A 43 -9.14 10.48 1.50
N LEU A 44 -9.64 9.44 2.17
CA LEU A 44 -10.78 9.57 3.08
C LEU A 44 -10.52 10.56 4.23
N GLN A 45 -9.33 10.50 4.84
CA GLN A 45 -8.91 11.48 5.86
C GLN A 45 -8.87 12.90 5.29
N LYS A 46 -8.44 13.07 4.03
CA LYS A 46 -8.40 14.38 3.38
C LYS A 46 -9.80 14.94 3.13
N LEU A 47 -10.75 14.10 2.74
CA LEU A 47 -12.16 14.49 2.58
C LEU A 47 -12.73 14.99 3.92
N ALA A 48 -12.52 14.25 5.00
CA ALA A 48 -12.96 14.62 6.34
C ALA A 48 -12.35 15.94 6.86
N GLN A 49 -11.12 16.25 6.45
CA GLN A 49 -10.44 17.49 6.81
C GLN A 49 -10.90 18.69 5.98
N HIS A 50 -11.72 18.51 4.94
CA HIS A 50 -12.11 19.57 4.03
C HIS A 50 -13.45 20.20 4.45
N PRO A 51 -13.48 21.45 4.98
CA PRO A 51 -14.69 22.02 5.59
C PRO A 51 -15.90 22.18 4.65
N ALA A 52 -15.67 22.20 3.34
CA ALA A 52 -16.74 22.31 2.35
C ALA A 52 -17.45 20.97 2.03
N ILE A 53 -16.92 19.84 2.50
CA ILE A 53 -17.52 18.51 2.29
C ILE A 53 -18.27 18.12 3.56
N ALA A 54 -19.49 18.66 3.72
CA ALA A 54 -20.25 18.51 4.97
C ALA A 54 -20.73 17.06 5.20
N GLU A 55 -20.82 16.26 4.14
CA GLU A 55 -21.19 14.84 4.18
C GLU A 55 -20.11 13.95 4.81
N VAL A 56 -18.86 14.43 4.86
CA VAL A 56 -17.73 13.77 5.55
C VAL A 56 -17.22 14.69 6.64
N PRO A 57 -17.81 14.66 7.85
CA PRO A 57 -17.39 15.52 8.95
C PRO A 57 -15.95 15.18 9.38
N ALA A 58 -15.30 16.15 10.03
CA ALA A 58 -13.98 15.95 10.60
C ALA A 58 -13.97 14.77 11.58
N PHE A 59 -13.10 13.80 11.33
CA PHE A 59 -12.97 12.63 12.17
C PHE A 59 -12.39 12.97 13.54
N SER A 60 -12.84 12.23 14.56
CA SER A 60 -12.25 12.25 15.88
C SER A 60 -10.76 11.83 15.85
N ALA A 61 -10.05 12.06 16.95
CA ALA A 61 -8.70 11.54 17.13
C ALA A 61 -8.66 10.00 17.08
N ASP A 62 -9.68 9.34 17.63
CA ASP A 62 -9.77 7.87 17.68
C ASP A 62 -10.04 7.27 16.30
N ALA A 63 -10.91 7.88 15.48
CA ALA A 63 -11.10 7.47 14.09
C ALA A 63 -9.84 7.65 13.25
N ASN A 64 -9.14 8.79 13.38
CA ASN A 64 -7.88 9.00 12.69
C ASN A 64 -6.83 7.96 13.13
N ALA A 65 -6.74 7.66 14.43
CA ALA A 65 -5.85 6.64 14.94
C ALA A 65 -6.19 5.23 14.41
N ALA A 66 -7.48 4.89 14.30
CA ALA A 66 -7.92 3.63 13.71
C ALA A 66 -7.51 3.51 12.24
N LEU A 67 -7.71 4.57 11.45
CA LEU A 67 -7.29 4.64 10.05
C LEU A 67 -5.76 4.56 9.90
N ASP A 68 -5.02 5.29 10.74
CA ASP A 68 -3.56 5.26 10.72
C ASP A 68 -3.00 3.88 11.07
N LYS A 69 -3.66 3.17 12.00
CA LYS A 69 -3.31 1.80 12.36
C LYS A 69 -3.51 0.82 11.20
N LEU A 70 -4.56 1.00 10.38
CA LEU A 70 -4.75 0.17 9.17
C LEU A 70 -3.60 0.34 8.17
N VAL A 71 -2.97 1.52 8.14
CA VAL A 71 -1.77 1.75 7.31
C VAL A 71 -0.52 1.17 7.96
N SER A 72 -0.27 1.46 9.26
CA SER A 72 0.96 1.05 9.94
C SER A 72 1.08 -0.45 10.15
N ASP A 73 -0.05 -1.12 10.37
CA ASP A 73 -0.11 -2.54 10.75
C ASP A 73 -0.53 -3.42 9.55
N PHE A 74 -0.57 -2.88 8.33
CA PHE A 74 -0.98 -3.61 7.14
C PHE A 74 -0.15 -4.88 6.94
N SER A 75 -0.82 -6.03 6.88
CA SER A 75 -0.18 -7.34 6.99
C SER A 75 -0.41 -8.24 5.77
N LEU A 76 0.33 -9.36 5.69
CA LEU A 76 0.13 -10.34 4.61
C LEU A 76 -1.30 -10.92 4.61
N PRO A 77 -1.91 -11.28 5.76
CA PRO A 77 -3.33 -11.66 5.80
C PRO A 77 -4.29 -10.60 5.25
N ASP A 78 -3.98 -9.32 5.41
CA ASP A 78 -4.81 -8.24 4.83
C ASP A 78 -4.72 -8.22 3.30
N ALA A 79 -3.52 -8.39 2.75
CA ALA A 79 -3.33 -8.51 1.31
C ALA A 79 -4.01 -9.77 0.75
N GLU A 80 -3.93 -10.90 1.46
CA GLU A 80 -4.65 -12.13 1.11
C GLU A 80 -6.17 -11.91 1.11
N ARG A 81 -6.70 -11.20 2.12
CA ARG A 81 -8.13 -10.84 2.17
C ARG A 81 -8.55 -9.99 0.97
N ILE A 82 -7.72 -9.05 0.53
CA ILE A 82 -7.98 -8.25 -0.67
C ILE A 82 -8.01 -9.15 -1.92
N LYS A 83 -7.07 -10.11 -2.06
CA LYS A 83 -7.09 -11.07 -3.17
C LYS A 83 -8.32 -11.99 -3.14
N GLU A 84 -8.83 -12.34 -1.96
CA GLU A 84 -10.10 -13.07 -1.84
C GLU A 84 -11.28 -12.27 -2.39
N ILE A 85 -11.37 -10.99 -2.03
CA ILE A 85 -12.42 -10.08 -2.53
C ILE A 85 -12.28 -9.86 -4.05
N GLU A 86 -11.05 -9.75 -4.54
CA GLU A 86 -10.75 -9.59 -5.97
C GLU A 86 -11.28 -10.75 -6.80
N ARG A 87 -11.28 -11.98 -6.28
CA ARG A 87 -11.85 -13.15 -6.98
C ARG A 87 -13.33 -12.98 -7.30
N THR A 88 -14.06 -12.19 -6.52
CA THR A 88 -15.48 -11.90 -6.77
C THR A 88 -15.67 -10.65 -7.62
N THR A 89 -14.88 -9.60 -7.38
CA THR A 89 -15.04 -8.31 -8.08
C THR A 89 -14.35 -8.27 -9.45
N ASN A 90 -13.36 -9.14 -9.68
CA ASN A 90 -12.48 -9.15 -10.84
C ASN A 90 -11.81 -7.78 -11.11
N HIS A 91 -11.59 -6.99 -10.06
CA HIS A 91 -10.98 -5.67 -10.11
C HIS A 91 -10.23 -5.37 -8.82
N ASP A 92 -8.93 -5.10 -8.94
CA ASP A 92 -7.99 -4.94 -7.83
C ASP A 92 -8.27 -3.71 -6.93
N VAL A 93 -8.48 -2.52 -7.50
CA VAL A 93 -8.80 -1.30 -6.73
C VAL A 93 -10.17 -1.43 -6.05
N LYS A 94 -11.16 -2.03 -6.72
CA LYS A 94 -12.47 -2.27 -6.11
C LYS A 94 -12.37 -3.22 -4.90
N ALA A 95 -11.49 -4.22 -4.96
CA ALA A 95 -11.23 -5.11 -3.84
C ALA A 95 -10.62 -4.38 -2.63
N VAL A 96 -9.75 -3.40 -2.87
CA VAL A 96 -9.21 -2.52 -1.82
C VAL A 96 -10.32 -1.68 -1.17
N GLU A 97 -11.23 -1.09 -1.97
CA GLU A 97 -12.38 -0.35 -1.45
C GLU A 97 -13.21 -1.22 -0.48
N TYR A 98 -13.62 -2.41 -0.93
CA TYR A 98 -14.40 -3.32 -0.09
C TYR A 98 -13.66 -3.74 1.18
N PHE A 99 -12.36 -4.02 1.09
CA PHE A 99 -11.55 -4.33 2.27
C PHE A 99 -11.56 -3.19 3.29
N ILE A 100 -11.42 -1.93 2.84
CA ILE A 100 -11.47 -0.77 3.74
C ILE A 100 -12.86 -0.66 4.38
N LYS A 101 -13.94 -0.84 3.60
CA LYS A 101 -15.31 -0.86 4.11
C LYS A 101 -15.51 -1.92 5.20
N GLU A 102 -14.95 -3.13 5.02
CA GLU A 102 -14.95 -4.19 6.03
C GLU A 102 -14.22 -3.76 7.31
N LYS A 103 -13.02 -3.16 7.18
CA LYS A 103 -12.17 -2.78 8.32
C LYS A 103 -12.73 -1.64 9.16
N ILE A 104 -13.45 -0.69 8.55
CA ILE A 104 -13.99 0.48 9.25
C ILE A 104 -15.41 0.28 9.78
N ALA A 105 -16.09 -0.82 9.43
CA ALA A 105 -17.48 -1.09 9.81
C ALA A 105 -17.71 -1.09 11.34
N GLY A 106 -16.69 -1.44 12.13
CA GLY A 106 -16.74 -1.44 13.60
C GLY A 106 -16.60 -0.06 14.24
N VAL A 107 -16.32 1.00 13.47
CA VAL A 107 -16.14 2.37 13.96
C VAL A 107 -17.31 3.22 13.44
N PRO A 108 -18.31 3.55 14.27
CA PRO A 108 -19.57 4.15 13.80
C PRO A 108 -19.40 5.41 12.94
N GLU A 109 -18.50 6.32 13.31
CA GLU A 109 -18.27 7.56 12.54
C GLU A 109 -17.63 7.30 11.17
N LEU A 110 -16.75 6.29 11.05
CA LEU A 110 -16.16 5.89 9.78
C LEU A 110 -17.14 5.11 8.91
N HIS A 111 -17.92 4.23 9.53
CA HIS A 111 -18.95 3.46 8.83
C HIS A 111 -20.04 4.37 8.24
N ALA A 112 -20.39 5.46 8.93
CA ALA A 112 -21.35 6.45 8.43
C ALA A 112 -20.94 7.10 7.10
N VAL A 113 -19.64 7.16 6.81
CA VAL A 113 -19.08 7.73 5.57
C VAL A 113 -18.46 6.67 4.65
N THR A 114 -18.82 5.40 4.83
CA THR A 114 -18.21 4.27 4.10
C THR A 114 -18.32 4.40 2.58
N GLU A 115 -19.38 5.04 2.07
CA GLU A 115 -19.57 5.29 0.63
C GLU A 115 -18.70 6.42 0.07
N PHE A 116 -17.94 7.12 0.93
CA PHE A 116 -16.92 8.08 0.51
C PHE A 116 -15.52 7.48 0.36
N VAL A 117 -15.34 6.19 0.68
CA VAL A 117 -14.13 5.45 0.27
C VAL A 117 -14.08 5.45 -1.26
N HIS A 118 -12.94 5.83 -1.84
CA HIS A 118 -12.76 6.01 -3.29
C HIS A 118 -13.61 7.13 -3.93
N PHE A 119 -14.18 8.07 -3.15
CA PHE A 119 -15.07 9.10 -3.70
C PHE A 119 -14.41 9.94 -4.79
N ALA A 120 -15.05 9.97 -5.96
CA ALA A 120 -14.63 10.70 -7.16
C ALA A 120 -13.24 10.37 -7.70
N CYS A 121 -12.61 9.29 -7.22
CA CYS A 121 -11.37 8.77 -7.78
C CYS A 121 -11.64 7.89 -8.99
N THR A 122 -10.68 7.85 -9.91
CA THR A 122 -10.51 6.73 -10.83
C THR A 122 -9.43 5.79 -10.29
N SER A 123 -9.39 4.54 -10.77
CA SER A 123 -8.35 3.56 -10.43
C SER A 123 -6.93 4.12 -10.60
N GLU A 124 -6.73 4.98 -11.60
CA GLU A 124 -5.42 5.58 -11.86
C GLU A 124 -5.00 6.65 -10.85
N ASP A 125 -5.93 7.31 -10.15
CA ASP A 125 -5.58 8.22 -9.05
C ASP A 125 -4.89 7.45 -7.93
N ILE A 126 -5.38 6.23 -7.66
CA ILE A 126 -4.82 5.34 -6.65
C ILE A 126 -3.53 4.69 -7.15
N ASN A 127 -3.51 4.20 -8.38
CA ASN A 127 -2.36 3.49 -8.95
C ASN A 127 -1.14 4.40 -9.10
N ASN A 128 -1.29 5.58 -9.69
CA ASN A 128 -0.15 6.46 -9.94
C ASN A 128 0.52 6.90 -8.63
N LEU A 129 -0.29 7.21 -7.60
CA LEU A 129 0.22 7.58 -6.29
C LEU A 129 0.88 6.40 -5.59
N SER A 130 0.30 5.20 -5.70
CA SER A 130 0.90 3.98 -5.17
C SER A 130 2.26 3.71 -5.81
N HIS A 131 2.37 3.82 -7.13
CA HIS A 131 3.64 3.69 -7.84
C HIS A 131 4.65 4.76 -7.45
N ALA A 132 4.22 6.01 -7.26
CA ALA A 132 5.09 7.08 -6.79
C ALA A 132 5.65 6.79 -5.38
N LEU A 133 4.81 6.28 -4.47
CA LEU A 133 5.23 5.85 -3.14
C LEU A 133 6.24 4.69 -3.21
N MET A 134 5.93 3.66 -4.01
CA MET A 134 6.81 2.48 -4.22
C MET A 134 8.17 2.90 -4.80
N LEU A 135 8.19 3.76 -5.81
CA LEU A 135 9.44 4.27 -6.41
C LEU A 135 10.26 5.03 -5.38
N ARG A 136 9.65 5.93 -4.63
CA ARG A 136 10.32 6.70 -3.57
C ARG A 136 10.91 5.78 -2.50
N GLU A 137 10.17 4.78 -2.05
CA GLU A 137 10.63 3.81 -1.05
C GLU A 137 11.77 2.95 -1.59
N GLY A 138 11.65 2.45 -2.83
CA GLY A 138 12.69 1.66 -3.48
C GLY A 138 13.99 2.44 -3.71
N LEU A 139 13.89 3.74 -4.02
CA LEU A 139 15.05 4.63 -4.09
C LEU A 139 15.71 4.81 -2.73
N ASN A 140 14.94 5.21 -1.72
CA ASN A 140 15.46 5.59 -0.40
C ASN A 140 16.03 4.40 0.38
N HIS A 141 15.41 3.22 0.27
CA HIS A 141 15.78 2.05 1.09
C HIS A 141 16.56 0.98 0.33
N GLY A 142 16.51 0.98 -1.00
CA GLY A 142 17.21 0.00 -1.83
C GLY A 142 18.34 0.62 -2.65
N LEU A 143 17.98 1.43 -3.65
CA LEU A 143 18.91 1.85 -4.68
C LEU A 143 19.99 2.83 -4.17
N LEU A 144 19.58 3.93 -3.53
CA LEU A 144 20.52 4.95 -3.08
C LEU A 144 21.53 4.44 -2.04
N PRO A 145 21.14 3.65 -1.01
CA PRO A 145 22.11 3.06 -0.08
C PRO A 145 23.15 2.17 -0.78
N ALA A 146 22.72 1.37 -1.76
CA ALA A 146 23.62 0.50 -2.53
C ALA A 146 24.59 1.32 -3.40
N MET A 147 24.09 2.36 -4.06
CA MET A 147 24.93 3.27 -4.86
C MET A 147 25.96 3.99 -4.01
N ASN A 148 25.55 4.53 -2.85
CA ASN A 148 26.45 5.22 -1.93
C ASN A 148 27.56 4.29 -1.42
N THR A 149 27.23 3.03 -1.10
CA THR A 149 28.24 2.03 -0.72
C THR A 149 29.32 1.87 -1.79
N VAL A 150 28.94 1.87 -3.07
CA VAL A 150 29.89 1.77 -4.18
C VAL A 150 30.72 3.05 -4.30
N VAL A 151 30.09 4.22 -4.21
CA VAL A 151 30.77 5.53 -4.25
C VAL A 151 31.81 5.63 -3.13
N ASP A 152 31.44 5.28 -1.91
CA ASP A 152 32.32 5.30 -0.74
C ASP A 152 33.53 4.38 -0.96
N LYS A 153 33.31 3.17 -1.50
CA LYS A 153 34.39 2.22 -1.80
C LYS A 153 35.34 2.71 -2.89
N LEU A 154 34.83 3.42 -3.89
CA LEU A 154 35.68 4.05 -4.91
C LEU A 154 36.48 5.21 -4.31
N ALA A 155 35.88 6.01 -3.44
CA ALA A 155 36.55 7.10 -2.74
C ALA A 155 37.66 6.60 -1.80
N GLU A 156 37.48 5.46 -1.14
CA GLU A 156 38.52 4.81 -0.32
C GLU A 156 39.76 4.36 -1.13
N LEU A 157 39.61 4.14 -2.43
CA LEU A 157 40.70 3.67 -3.31
C LEU A 157 41.47 4.81 -4.00
N ALA A 158 40.94 6.03 -3.97
CA ALA A 158 41.51 7.22 -4.63
C ALA A 158 42.57 7.90 -3.75
#